data_AF-A0A6N8B7R7-F1
#
_entry.id   AF-A0A6N8B7R7-F1
#
_cell.length_a   1.000
_cell.length_b   1.000
_cell.length_c   1.000
_cell.angle_alpha   90.00
_cell.angle_beta   90.00
_cell.angle_gamma   90.00
#
_symmetry.space_group_name_H-M   'P 1'
#
loop_
_entity.id
_entity.type
_entity.pdbx_description
1 polymer ?
#
loop_
_entity_poly.entity_id
_entity_poly.type
_entity_poly.pdbx_seq_one_letter_code
_entity_poly.pdbx_strand_id
1 'polypeptide(L)'
;MVSRAVEKIKEVNPDNLEIHLKLLGKYLHYWWYVFNGVLKEHFRLIKALIYLLLITFILQWAYKAWFGVGIENYADQIIPMFGEKTFFLIYWLAGSMEMSISLLEPLNHILIYFVAFYIGIKFGIKMYEKPYKPMLNEDYLSLTDKISSYGIYGKHANGVITFDWDEVLDQIGRKINNNPEHDEFRKLYNTIVKHYWYLKSVGQQMWKLNSNQ
;
A
#
# COMPACT_ATOMS: atom_id res chain seq x y z
N MET A 1 15.12 -1.35 20.83
CA MET A 1 14.26 -0.36 21.54
C MET A 1 12.86 -0.91 21.86
N VAL A 2 12.21 -1.67 20.97
CA VAL A 2 10.87 -2.26 21.22
C VAL A 2 10.86 -3.25 22.41
N SER A 3 11.93 -4.05 22.60
CA SER A 3 12.03 -5.05 23.68
C SER A 3 11.87 -4.48 25.10
N ARG A 4 12.52 -3.34 25.41
CA ARG A 4 12.48 -2.75 26.75
C ARG A 4 11.14 -2.10 27.08
N ALA A 5 10.43 -1.58 26.08
CA ALA A 5 9.09 -1.04 26.26
C ALA A 5 8.07 -2.16 26.50
N VAL A 6 8.21 -3.28 25.80
CA VAL A 6 7.36 -4.47 25.97
C VAL A 6 7.55 -5.11 27.34
N GLU A 7 8.79 -5.24 27.83
CA GLU A 7 9.09 -5.76 29.18
C GLU A 7 8.47 -4.89 30.28
N LYS A 8 8.61 -3.56 30.17
CA LYS A 8 8.03 -2.61 31.15
C LYS A 8 6.51 -2.63 31.19
N ILE A 9 5.83 -2.87 30.08
CA ILE A 9 4.36 -2.97 30.04
C ILE A 9 3.90 -4.33 30.60
N LYS A 10 4.70 -5.39 30.42
CA LYS A 10 4.46 -6.75 30.94
C LYS A 10 4.47 -6.80 32.47
N GLU A 11 5.33 -6.01 33.12
CA GLU A 11 5.40 -5.91 34.59
C GLU A 11 4.20 -5.18 35.21
N VAL A 12 3.56 -4.27 34.47
CA VAL A 12 2.53 -3.37 35.04
C VAL A 12 1.10 -3.88 34.78
N ASN A 13 0.85 -4.64 33.72
CA ASN A 13 -0.47 -5.25 33.45
C ASN A 13 -0.36 -6.36 32.36
N PRO A 14 -0.10 -7.62 32.73
CA PRO A 14 0.13 -8.70 31.78
C PRO A 14 -1.09 -9.00 30.89
N ASP A 15 -2.31 -8.96 31.44
CA ASP A 15 -3.55 -9.21 30.69
C ASP A 15 -3.84 -8.12 29.64
N ASN A 16 -3.42 -6.89 29.94
CA ASN A 16 -3.62 -5.75 29.05
C ASN A 16 -2.59 -5.74 27.92
N LEU A 17 -1.36 -6.24 28.16
CA LEU A 17 -0.34 -6.37 27.12
C LEU A 17 -0.78 -7.33 26.02
N GLU A 18 -1.37 -8.47 26.37
CA GLU A 18 -1.84 -9.45 25.38
C GLU A 18 -2.92 -8.83 24.47
N ILE A 19 -3.85 -8.08 25.05
CA ILE A 19 -4.88 -7.33 24.31
C ILE A 19 -4.21 -6.28 23.39
N HIS A 20 -3.23 -5.53 23.89
CA HIS A 20 -2.53 -4.53 23.09
C HIS A 20 -1.72 -5.14 21.93
N LEU A 21 -1.07 -6.30 22.14
CA LEU A 21 -0.36 -7.02 21.08
C LEU A 21 -1.34 -7.57 20.03
N LYS A 22 -2.48 -8.13 20.45
CA LYS A 22 -3.56 -8.55 19.55
C LYS A 22 -4.10 -7.38 18.72
N LEU A 23 -4.24 -6.19 19.31
CA LEU A 23 -4.66 -4.98 18.61
C LEU A 23 -3.57 -4.42 17.70
N LEU A 24 -2.29 -4.51 18.08
CA LEU A 24 -1.15 -4.01 17.29
C LEU A 24 -1.10 -4.65 15.89
N GLY A 25 -1.28 -5.97 15.80
CA GLY A 25 -1.35 -6.67 14.52
C GLY A 25 -2.48 -6.15 13.62
N LYS A 26 -3.61 -5.79 14.22
CA LYS A 26 -4.75 -5.18 13.51
C LYS A 26 -4.43 -3.76 13.06
N TYR A 27 -3.71 -2.95 13.84
CA TYR A 27 -3.25 -1.63 13.42
C TYR A 27 -2.27 -1.69 12.23
N LEU A 28 -1.33 -2.64 12.25
CA LEU A 28 -0.42 -2.89 11.13
C LEU A 28 -1.18 -3.30 9.87
N HIS A 29 -2.19 -4.15 10.01
CA HIS A 29 -3.03 -4.55 8.88
C HIS A 29 -3.77 -3.35 8.26
N TYR A 30 -4.28 -2.44 9.09
CA TYR A 30 -4.90 -1.20 8.60
C TYR A 30 -3.93 -0.29 7.88
N TRP A 31 -2.74 -0.08 8.46
CA TRP A 31 -1.67 0.68 7.82
C TRP A 31 -1.36 0.11 6.43
N TRP A 32 -1.23 -1.21 6.33
CA TRP A 32 -1.00 -1.89 5.06
C TRP A 32 -2.18 -1.70 4.08
N TYR A 33 -3.42 -1.81 4.55
CA TYR A 33 -4.62 -1.57 3.75
C TYR A 33 -4.66 -0.16 3.17
N VAL A 34 -4.45 0.87 3.99
CA VAL A 34 -4.43 2.28 3.55
C VAL A 34 -3.27 2.53 2.60
N PHE A 35 -2.08 2.02 2.93
CA PHE A 35 -0.88 2.15 2.10
C PHE A 35 -1.10 1.54 0.72
N ASN A 36 -1.62 0.31 0.64
CA ASN A 36 -1.98 -0.32 -0.63
C ASN A 36 -3.03 0.47 -1.41
N GLY A 37 -4.00 1.08 -0.72
CA GLY A 37 -4.96 1.97 -1.36
C GLY A 37 -4.28 3.19 -2.01
N VAL A 38 -3.32 3.81 -1.33
CA VAL A 38 -2.53 4.92 -1.88
C VAL A 38 -1.65 4.46 -3.04
N LEU A 39 -0.98 3.31 -2.91
CA LEU A 39 -0.15 2.76 -3.98
C LEU A 39 -0.95 2.47 -5.25
N LYS A 40 -2.16 1.90 -5.11
CA LYS A 40 -3.04 1.62 -6.26
C LYS A 40 -3.46 2.89 -6.99
N GLU A 41 -3.84 3.93 -6.26
CA GLU A 41 -4.20 5.23 -6.86
C GLU A 41 -3.04 5.87 -7.62
N HIS A 42 -1.81 5.67 -7.14
CA HIS A 42 -0.61 6.26 -7.74
C HIS A 42 0.21 5.23 -8.55
N PHE A 43 -0.39 4.09 -8.90
CA PHE A 43 0.31 3.00 -9.58
C PHE A 43 0.92 3.43 -10.91
N ARG A 44 0.23 4.31 -11.65
CA ARG A 44 0.75 4.87 -12.92
C ARG A 44 2.04 5.67 -12.71
N LEU A 45 2.09 6.48 -11.65
CA LEU A 45 3.27 7.28 -11.29
C LEU A 45 4.45 6.37 -10.90
N ILE A 46 4.20 5.38 -10.05
CA ILE A 46 5.21 4.40 -9.62
C ILE A 46 5.75 3.62 -10.83
N LYS A 47 4.85 3.19 -11.73
CA LYS A 47 5.22 2.46 -12.95
C LYS A 47 6.10 3.32 -13.88
N ALA A 48 5.77 4.60 -14.03
CA ALA A 48 6.60 5.53 -14.80
C ALA A 48 8.00 5.70 -14.20
N LEU A 49 8.09 5.82 -12.87
CA LEU A 49 9.37 5.87 -12.16
C LEU A 49 10.20 4.60 -12.39
N ILE A 50 9.58 3.42 -12.31
CA ILE A 50 10.27 2.13 -12.58
C ILE A 50 10.82 2.08 -14.01
N TYR A 51 10.05 2.52 -15.00
CA TYR A 51 10.53 2.56 -16.39
C TYR A 51 11.70 3.51 -16.57
N LEU A 52 11.66 4.68 -15.95
CA LEU A 52 12.75 5.66 -16.01
C LEU A 52 14.04 5.09 -15.38
N LEU A 53 13.92 4.41 -14.24
CA LEU A 53 15.04 3.74 -13.59
C LEU A 53 15.60 2.60 -14.45
N LEU A 54 14.73 1.81 -15.07
CA LEU A 54 15.13 0.71 -15.96
C LEU A 54 15.87 1.24 -17.20
N ILE A 55 15.39 2.32 -17.82
CA ILE A 55 16.06 2.97 -18.95
C ILE A 55 17.45 3.47 -18.52
N THR A 56 17.53 4.15 -17.37
CA THR A 56 18.81 4.65 -16.87
C THR A 56 19.79 3.50 -16.59
N PHE A 57 19.30 2.41 -16.00
CA PHE A 57 20.09 1.21 -15.75
C PHE A 57 20.60 0.56 -17.04
N ILE A 58 19.75 0.43 -18.06
CA ILE A 58 20.13 -0.12 -19.37
C ILE A 58 21.19 0.76 -20.03
N LEU A 59 21.03 2.09 -19.98
CA LEU A 59 22.03 3.03 -20.51
C LEU A 59 23.37 2.92 -19.79
N GLN A 60 23.36 2.83 -18.45
CA GLN A 60 24.56 2.59 -17.64
C GLN A 60 25.25 1.27 -18.00
N TRP A 61 24.47 0.20 -18.16
CA TRP A 61 25.01 -1.11 -18.51
C TRP A 61 25.59 -1.13 -19.92
N ALA A 62 24.89 -0.57 -20.90
CA ALA A 62 25.38 -0.46 -22.28
C ALA A 62 26.68 0.36 -22.36
N TYR A 63 26.75 1.48 -21.65
CA TYR A 63 27.97 2.29 -21.53
C TYR A 63 29.13 1.48 -20.93
N LYS A 64 28.91 0.82 -19.79
CA LYS A 64 29.93 -0.01 -19.14
C LYS A 64 30.38 -1.18 -20.01
N ALA A 65 29.48 -1.80 -20.77
CA ALA A 65 29.84 -2.85 -21.72
C ALA A 65 30.68 -2.30 -22.88
N TRP A 66 30.31 -1.15 -23.42
CA TRP A 66 31.02 -0.48 -24.52
C TRP A 66 32.47 -0.10 -24.14
N PHE A 67 32.68 0.44 -22.94
CA PHE A 67 34.02 0.78 -22.44
C PHE A 67 34.77 -0.37 -21.78
N GLY A 68 34.08 -1.33 -21.19
CA GLY A 68 34.67 -2.55 -20.62
C GLY A 68 35.27 -3.47 -21.69
N VAL A 69 34.84 -3.35 -22.95
CA VAL A 69 35.47 -3.99 -24.11
C VAL A 69 36.75 -3.26 -24.54
N GLY A 70 36.99 -2.05 -24.04
CA GLY A 70 38.25 -1.32 -24.17
C GLY A 70 38.48 -0.73 -25.55
N ILE A 71 37.72 0.29 -25.95
CA ILE A 71 37.98 1.05 -27.20
C ILE A 71 39.41 1.62 -27.24
N GLU A 72 39.98 1.93 -26.08
CA GLU A 72 41.39 2.31 -25.94
C GLU A 72 42.34 1.20 -26.42
N ASN A 73 41.98 -0.08 -26.20
CA ASN A 73 42.76 -1.25 -26.65
C ASN A 73 42.67 -1.48 -28.17
N TYR A 74 41.76 -0.80 -28.86
CA TYR A 74 41.60 -0.88 -30.32
C TYR A 74 41.97 0.43 -31.03
N ALA A 75 42.49 1.43 -30.30
CA ALA A 75 42.89 2.73 -30.86
C ALA A 75 43.88 2.55 -32.02
N ASP A 76 44.87 1.67 -31.84
CA ASP A 76 45.90 1.34 -32.84
C ASP A 76 45.34 0.70 -34.12
N GLN A 77 44.13 0.13 -34.07
CA GLN A 77 43.45 -0.49 -35.21
C GLN A 77 42.43 0.44 -35.87
N ILE A 78 41.77 1.29 -35.08
CA ILE A 78 40.70 2.19 -35.54
C ILE A 78 41.28 3.46 -36.17
N ILE A 79 42.35 4.02 -35.60
CA ILE A 79 42.98 5.25 -36.09
C ILE A 79 43.47 5.10 -37.55
N PRO A 80 44.13 4.00 -37.96
CA PRO A 80 44.53 3.81 -39.35
C PRO A 80 43.35 3.59 -40.32
N MET A 81 42.27 2.94 -39.87
CA MET A 81 41.10 2.64 -40.72
C MET A 81 40.19 3.84 -40.96
N PHE A 82 39.99 4.69 -39.95
CA PHE A 82 38.97 5.74 -39.98
C PHE A 82 39.53 7.15 -39.77
N GLY A 83 40.81 7.28 -39.46
CA GLY A 83 41.50 8.54 -39.20
C GLY A 83 41.32 9.06 -37.77
N GLU A 84 42.31 9.83 -37.30
CA GLU A 84 42.37 10.38 -35.94
C GLU A 84 41.16 11.24 -35.56
N LYS A 85 40.63 12.04 -36.50
CA LYS A 85 39.46 12.90 -36.26
C LYS A 85 38.20 12.10 -35.96
N THR A 86 38.02 10.96 -36.63
CA THR A 86 36.87 10.07 -36.44
C THR A 86 36.98 9.34 -35.09
N PHE A 87 38.18 8.90 -34.72
CA PHE A 87 38.45 8.32 -33.41
C PHE A 87 38.17 9.32 -32.28
N PHE A 88 38.67 10.57 -32.40
CA PHE A 88 38.42 11.62 -31.42
C PHE A 88 36.93 11.96 -31.28
N LEU A 89 36.18 12.00 -32.40
CA LEU A 89 34.74 12.21 -32.38
C LEU A 89 33.99 11.09 -31.64
N ILE A 90 34.34 9.84 -31.90
CA ILE A 90 33.75 8.67 -31.22
C ILE A 90 34.06 8.72 -29.72
N TYR A 91 35.32 9.02 -29.35
CA TYR A 91 35.74 9.12 -27.96
C TYR A 91 35.03 10.28 -27.23
N TRP A 92 34.87 11.43 -27.88
CA TRP A 92 34.15 12.58 -27.34
C TRP A 92 32.64 12.30 -27.18
N LEU A 93 32.00 11.63 -28.15
CA LEU A 93 30.61 11.19 -28.04
C LEU A 93 30.44 10.22 -26.87
N ALA A 94 31.38 9.31 -26.70
CA ALA A 94 31.34 8.33 -25.64
C ALA A 94 31.54 8.98 -24.25
N GLY A 95 32.47 9.93 -24.10
CA GLY A 95 32.64 10.72 -22.87
C GLY A 95 31.45 11.64 -22.55
N SER A 96 30.80 12.23 -23.56
CA SER A 96 29.58 13.03 -23.34
C SER A 96 28.39 12.17 -22.90
N MET A 97 28.30 10.91 -23.36
CA MET A 97 27.36 9.92 -22.82
C MET A 97 27.65 9.58 -21.35
N GLU A 98 28.92 9.43 -20.96
CA GLU A 98 29.31 9.18 -19.56
C GLU A 98 28.88 10.31 -18.62
N MET A 99 29.16 11.56 -19.00
CA MET A 99 28.73 12.73 -18.23
C MET A 99 27.21 12.77 -18.10
N SER A 100 26.48 12.50 -19.19
CA SER A 100 25.02 12.48 -19.19
C SER A 100 24.46 11.41 -18.24
N ILE A 101 25.06 10.22 -18.23
CA ILE A 101 24.69 9.13 -17.32
C ILE A 101 24.99 9.47 -15.86
N SER A 102 26.15 10.06 -15.60
CA SER A 102 26.60 10.46 -14.25
C SER A 102 25.72 11.58 -13.67
N LEU A 103 25.15 12.44 -14.53
CA LEU A 103 24.19 13.47 -14.13
C LEU A 103 22.78 12.92 -13.89
N LEU A 104 22.39 11.86 -14.61
CA LEU A 104 21.07 11.23 -14.46
C LEU A 104 20.92 10.47 -13.14
N GLU A 105 21.99 9.91 -12.59
CA GLU A 105 21.98 9.15 -11.34
C GLU A 105 21.50 9.97 -10.12
N PRO A 106 22.09 11.14 -9.78
CA PRO A 106 21.60 11.96 -8.67
C PRO A 106 20.18 12.50 -8.93
N LEU A 107 19.82 12.80 -10.18
CA LEU A 107 18.46 13.20 -10.54
C LEU A 107 17.44 12.10 -10.25
N ASN A 108 17.77 10.84 -10.55
CA ASN A 108 16.94 9.70 -10.22
C ASN A 108 16.75 9.54 -8.71
N HIS A 109 17.81 9.72 -7.91
CA HIS A 109 17.71 9.69 -6.45
C HIS A 109 16.77 10.78 -5.92
N ILE A 110 16.92 12.01 -6.40
CA ILE A 110 16.03 13.12 -6.02
C ILE A 110 14.58 12.81 -6.39
N LEU A 111 14.35 12.27 -7.59
CA LEU A 111 13.01 11.91 -8.05
C LEU A 111 12.38 10.80 -7.20
N ILE A 112 13.17 9.77 -6.81
CA ILE A 112 12.72 8.72 -5.89
C ILE A 112 12.30 9.32 -4.55
N TYR A 113 13.11 10.21 -3.97
CA TYR A 113 12.77 10.87 -2.70
C TYR A 113 11.51 11.71 -2.83
N PHE A 114 11.36 12.45 -3.93
CA PHE A 114 10.17 13.25 -4.17
C PHE A 114 8.90 12.40 -4.27
N VAL A 115 8.96 11.29 -5.03
CA VAL A 115 7.83 10.35 -5.15
C VAL A 115 7.51 9.67 -3.82
N ALA A 116 8.53 9.22 -3.08
CA ALA A 116 8.36 8.60 -1.77
C ALA A 116 7.74 9.59 -0.77
N PHE A 117 8.20 10.83 -0.74
CA PHE A 117 7.66 11.89 0.10
C PHE A 117 6.21 12.22 -0.26
N TYR A 118 5.91 12.34 -1.55
CA TYR A 118 4.56 12.57 -2.05
C TYR A 118 3.59 11.44 -1.64
N ILE A 119 3.99 10.18 -1.85
CA ILE A 119 3.20 9.01 -1.42
C ILE A 119 3.04 9.02 0.11
N GLY A 120 4.09 9.36 0.86
CA GLY A 120 4.06 9.49 2.31
C GLY A 120 3.05 10.54 2.81
N ILE A 121 3.01 11.72 2.18
CA ILE A 121 2.01 12.75 2.49
C ILE A 121 0.59 12.23 2.21
N LYS A 122 0.37 11.61 1.05
CA LYS A 122 -0.95 11.07 0.69
C LYS A 122 -1.40 9.96 1.63
N PHE A 123 -0.46 9.11 2.07
CA PHE A 123 -0.71 8.13 3.11
C PHE A 123 -1.11 8.79 4.44
N GLY A 124 -0.34 9.78 4.90
CA GLY A 124 -0.66 10.54 6.11
C GLY A 124 -2.06 11.16 6.07
N ILE A 125 -2.40 11.87 5.00
CA ILE A 125 -3.72 12.49 4.82
C ILE A 125 -4.83 11.44 4.91
N LYS A 126 -4.71 10.32 4.19
CA LYS A 126 -5.72 9.26 4.25
C LYS A 126 -5.87 8.63 5.62
N MET A 127 -4.78 8.50 6.36
CA MET A 127 -4.83 7.98 7.73
C MET A 127 -5.64 8.90 8.66
N TYR A 128 -5.58 10.23 8.47
CA TYR A 128 -6.38 11.20 9.23
C TYR A 128 -7.84 11.26 8.80
N GLU A 129 -8.12 11.24 7.49
CA GLU A 129 -9.48 11.26 6.95
C GLU A 129 -10.28 10.00 7.32
N LYS A 130 -9.58 8.90 7.55
CA LYS A 130 -10.17 7.58 7.78
C LYS A 130 -9.73 7.06 9.14
N PRO A 131 -10.35 7.51 10.24
CA PRO A 131 -9.96 7.06 11.57
C PRO A 131 -10.23 5.57 11.71
N TYR A 132 -9.20 4.81 12.07
CA TYR A 132 -9.29 3.38 12.32
C TYR A 132 -9.36 3.11 13.81
N LYS A 133 -10.47 2.51 14.22
CA LYS A 133 -10.65 1.99 15.56
C LYS A 133 -10.82 0.48 15.49
N PRO A 134 -9.80 -0.31 15.84
CA PRO A 134 -9.93 -1.75 15.86
C PRO A 134 -10.91 -2.18 16.95
N MET A 135 -11.54 -3.32 16.72
CA MET A 135 -12.48 -3.98 17.61
C MET A 135 -11.95 -5.38 17.93
N LEU A 136 -12.29 -5.94 19.09
CA LEU A 136 -11.93 -7.32 19.41
C LEU A 136 -12.70 -8.31 18.52
N ASN A 137 -12.21 -9.54 18.39
CA ASN A 137 -12.88 -10.52 17.52
C ASN A 137 -14.26 -10.93 18.09
N GLU A 138 -14.37 -11.03 19.41
CA GLU A 138 -15.63 -11.35 20.10
C GLU A 138 -16.68 -10.26 19.87
N ASP A 139 -16.29 -8.99 20.03
CA ASP A 139 -17.14 -7.83 19.75
C ASP A 139 -17.58 -7.80 18.28
N TYR A 140 -16.69 -8.16 17.36
CA TYR A 140 -17.00 -8.24 15.93
C TYR A 140 -18.04 -9.31 15.63
N LEU A 141 -17.87 -10.52 16.17
CA LEU A 141 -18.83 -11.63 16.00
C LEU A 141 -20.20 -11.26 16.59
N SER A 142 -20.21 -10.70 17.79
CA SER A 142 -21.44 -10.20 18.44
C SER A 142 -22.14 -9.14 17.60
N LEU A 143 -21.39 -8.20 17.00
CA LEU A 143 -21.93 -7.20 16.10
C LEU A 143 -22.54 -7.84 14.85
N THR A 144 -21.85 -8.77 14.20
CA THR A 144 -22.35 -9.43 12.98
C THR A 144 -23.56 -10.32 13.23
N ASP A 145 -23.60 -11.02 14.36
CA ASP A 145 -24.75 -11.85 14.76
C ASP A 145 -25.97 -10.97 15.05
N LYS A 146 -25.77 -9.85 15.75
CA LYS A 146 -26.83 -8.88 16.03
C LYS A 146 -27.37 -8.22 14.75
N ILE A 147 -26.52 -7.92 13.77
CA ILE A 147 -26.97 -7.37 12.48
C ILE A 147 -27.75 -8.43 11.70
N SER A 148 -27.28 -9.69 11.71
CA SER A 148 -27.92 -10.82 11.02
C SER A 148 -29.28 -11.16 11.62
N SER A 149 -29.46 -11.07 12.94
CA SER A 149 -30.76 -11.31 13.58
C SER A 149 -31.82 -10.30 13.17
N TYR A 150 -31.41 -9.11 12.73
CA TYR A 150 -32.28 -8.10 12.13
C TYR A 150 -32.53 -8.33 10.63
N GLY A 151 -32.03 -9.40 10.03
CA GLY A 151 -32.17 -9.67 8.60
C GLY A 151 -31.46 -8.63 7.74
N ILE A 152 -30.40 -8.01 8.26
CA ILE A 152 -29.56 -7.05 7.55
C ILE A 152 -28.34 -7.80 7.05
N TYR A 153 -28.17 -7.85 5.73
CA TYR A 153 -27.07 -8.57 5.09
C TYR A 153 -26.45 -7.67 4.03
N GLY A 154 -25.14 -7.84 3.77
CA GLY A 154 -24.50 -7.21 2.62
C GLY A 154 -24.81 -7.93 1.31
N LYS A 155 -23.90 -7.85 0.34
CA LYS A 155 -24.09 -8.49 -0.97
C LYS A 155 -24.02 -10.01 -0.90
N HIS A 156 -24.95 -10.64 -1.60
CA HIS A 156 -24.94 -12.07 -1.94
C HIS A 156 -24.25 -12.26 -3.29
N ALA A 157 -23.11 -12.94 -3.31
CA ALA A 157 -22.50 -13.42 -4.55
C ALA A 157 -22.05 -14.87 -4.37
N ASN A 158 -22.48 -15.76 -5.27
CA ASN A 158 -22.06 -17.16 -5.34
C ASN A 158 -22.23 -17.95 -4.02
N GLY A 159 -23.33 -17.75 -3.30
CA GLY A 159 -23.62 -18.49 -2.05
C GLY A 159 -22.78 -18.08 -0.84
N VAL A 160 -22.02 -16.99 -0.94
CA VAL A 160 -21.27 -16.39 0.16
C VAL A 160 -21.95 -15.09 0.58
N ILE A 161 -22.21 -14.93 1.88
CA ILE A 161 -22.70 -13.68 2.45
C ILE A 161 -21.48 -12.86 2.85
N THR A 162 -21.24 -11.76 2.12
CA THR A 162 -20.21 -10.77 2.48
C THR A 162 -20.86 -9.53 3.07
N PHE A 163 -20.36 -9.06 4.21
CA PHE A 163 -20.78 -7.78 4.79
C PHE A 163 -20.17 -6.64 3.99
N ASP A 164 -20.90 -6.16 2.98
CA ASP A 164 -20.66 -4.85 2.40
C ASP A 164 -21.15 -3.78 3.39
N TRP A 165 -20.23 -3.22 4.17
CA TRP A 165 -20.55 -2.28 5.25
C TRP A 165 -21.22 -0.99 4.77
N ASP A 166 -21.04 -0.61 3.50
CA ASP A 166 -21.76 0.51 2.89
C ASP A 166 -23.26 0.19 2.77
N GLU A 167 -23.58 -1.02 2.33
CA GLU A 167 -24.95 -1.51 2.18
C GLU A 167 -25.62 -1.79 3.53
N VAL A 168 -24.86 -2.31 4.49
CA VAL A 168 -25.33 -2.53 5.87
C VAL A 168 -25.73 -1.20 6.53
N LEU A 169 -24.90 -0.15 6.38
CA LEU A 169 -25.23 1.18 6.91
C LEU A 169 -26.48 1.76 6.24
N ASP A 170 -26.63 1.60 4.94
CA ASP A 170 -27.81 2.06 4.21
C ASP A 170 -29.09 1.33 4.66
N GLN A 171 -29.04 0.00 4.79
CA GLN A 171 -30.17 -0.79 5.31
C GLN A 171 -30.56 -0.40 6.74
N ILE A 172 -29.58 -0.19 7.63
CA ILE A 172 -29.84 0.30 8.99
C ILE A 172 -30.45 1.71 8.94
N GLY A 173 -29.92 2.61 8.10
CA GLY A 173 -30.45 3.95 7.90
C GLY A 173 -31.92 3.96 7.47
N ARG A 174 -32.29 3.11 6.50
CA ARG A 174 -33.69 2.93 6.08
C ARG A 174 -34.58 2.43 7.23
N LYS A 175 -34.07 1.50 8.06
CA LYS A 175 -34.81 1.01 9.23
C LYS A 175 -34.98 2.07 10.32
N ILE A 176 -33.99 2.93 10.55
CA ILE A 176 -34.11 4.09 11.45
C ILE A 176 -35.19 5.04 10.94
N ASN A 177 -35.22 5.33 9.65
CA ASN A 177 -36.22 6.23 9.07
C ASN A 177 -37.64 5.67 9.19
N ASN A 178 -37.80 4.36 9.03
CA ASN A 178 -39.11 3.68 9.15
C ASN A 178 -39.55 3.46 10.61
N ASN A 179 -38.60 3.37 11.55
CA ASN A 179 -38.86 3.14 12.97
C ASN A 179 -37.97 4.05 13.85
N PRO A 180 -38.25 5.38 13.89
CA PRO A 180 -37.36 6.36 14.51
C PRO A 180 -37.17 6.20 16.02
N GLU A 181 -38.11 5.56 16.73
CA GLU A 181 -38.03 5.31 18.17
C GLU A 181 -37.19 4.08 18.53
N HIS A 182 -36.75 3.29 17.55
CA HIS A 182 -36.01 2.06 17.80
C HIS A 182 -34.53 2.35 18.08
N ASP A 183 -34.22 2.68 19.34
CA ASP A 183 -32.90 3.12 19.81
C ASP A 183 -31.76 2.13 19.50
N GLU A 184 -32.06 0.83 19.40
CA GLU A 184 -31.05 -0.17 19.03
C GLU A 184 -30.47 0.02 17.62
N PHE A 185 -31.27 0.47 16.63
CA PHE A 185 -30.74 0.69 15.28
C PHE A 185 -29.79 1.88 15.25
N ARG A 186 -30.10 2.94 16.02
CA ARG A 186 -29.19 4.09 16.19
C ARG A 186 -27.88 3.67 16.86
N LYS A 187 -27.94 2.83 17.90
CA LYS A 187 -26.74 2.27 18.55
C LYS A 187 -25.91 1.43 17.58
N LEU A 188 -26.53 0.56 16.80
CA LEU A 188 -25.85 -0.23 15.77
C LEU A 188 -25.19 0.66 14.71
N TYR A 189 -25.94 1.62 14.18
CA TYR A 189 -25.44 2.57 13.19
C TYR A 189 -24.20 3.32 13.72
N ASN A 190 -24.28 3.89 14.92
CA ASN A 190 -23.19 4.63 15.53
C ASN A 190 -21.95 3.75 15.79
N THR A 191 -22.16 2.50 16.21
CA THR A 191 -21.08 1.53 16.39
C THR A 191 -20.40 1.21 15.07
N ILE A 192 -21.16 0.94 14.01
CA ILE A 192 -20.59 0.63 12.70
C ILE A 192 -19.85 1.84 12.14
N VAL A 193 -20.42 3.04 12.20
CA VAL A 193 -19.74 4.29 11.76
C VAL A 193 -18.42 4.50 12.49
N LYS A 194 -18.41 4.31 13.82
CA LYS A 194 -17.21 4.45 14.66
C LYS A 194 -16.10 3.47 14.27
N HIS A 195 -16.46 2.28 13.79
CA HIS A 195 -15.53 1.22 13.41
C HIS A 195 -15.46 0.98 11.90
N TYR A 196 -16.03 1.88 11.09
CA TYR A 196 -16.31 1.62 9.68
C TYR A 196 -15.06 1.26 8.87
N TRP A 197 -13.98 2.03 9.03
CA TRP A 197 -12.72 1.76 8.32
C TRP A 197 -12.02 0.50 8.81
N TYR A 198 -12.22 0.13 10.09
CA TYR A 198 -11.80 -1.18 10.58
C TYR A 198 -12.55 -2.28 9.84
N LEU A 199 -13.87 -2.26 9.95
CA LEU A 199 -14.77 -3.25 9.37
C LEU A 199 -14.53 -3.44 7.86
N LYS A 200 -14.28 -2.35 7.12
CA LYS A 200 -13.93 -2.37 5.70
C LYS A 200 -12.54 -2.97 5.41
N SER A 201 -11.59 -2.82 6.32
CA SER A 201 -10.22 -3.34 6.14
C SER A 201 -10.07 -4.82 6.44
N VAL A 202 -10.89 -5.39 7.33
CA VAL A 202 -10.80 -6.80 7.75
C VAL A 202 -11.70 -7.74 6.93
N GLY A 203 -12.39 -7.21 5.91
CA GLY A 203 -13.46 -7.85 5.12
C GLY A 203 -13.63 -9.34 5.34
N GLN A 204 -14.64 -9.75 6.11
CA GLN A 204 -14.91 -11.17 6.36
C GLN A 204 -16.04 -11.69 5.47
N GLN A 205 -15.75 -12.83 4.85
CA GLN A 205 -16.73 -13.73 4.28
C GLN A 205 -17.38 -14.49 5.44
N MET A 206 -18.70 -14.39 5.58
CA MET A 206 -19.44 -15.23 6.52
C MET A 206 -20.00 -16.42 5.76
N TRP A 207 -19.43 -17.60 6.03
CA TRP A 207 -19.90 -18.94 5.68
C TRP A 207 -19.94 -19.31 4.17
N LYS A 208 -19.39 -20.48 3.85
CA LYS A 208 -19.88 -21.30 2.74
C LYS A 208 -21.16 -21.97 3.23
N LEU A 209 -22.30 -21.71 2.59
CA LEU A 209 -23.44 -22.62 2.71
C LEU A 209 -22.93 -24.01 2.29
N ASN A 210 -22.94 -24.98 3.21
CA ASN A 210 -22.77 -26.38 2.85
C ASN A 210 -23.94 -26.75 1.93
N SER A 211 -23.70 -26.69 0.62
CA SER A 211 -24.52 -27.36 -0.37
C SER A 211 -24.22 -28.86 -0.24
N ASN A 212 -24.98 -29.56 0.59
CA ASN A 212 -25.23 -31.00 0.51
C ASN A 212 -26.47 -31.28 1.38
N GLN A 213 -27.62 -30.81 0.87
CA GLN A 213 -28.86 -31.56 0.93
C GLN A 213 -28.96 -32.40 -0.33
#